data_AF-A0A535QJQ3-F1
#
_entry.id   AF-A0A535QJQ3-F1
#
_cell.length_a   1.000
_cell.length_b   1.000
_cell.length_c   1.000
_cell.angle_alpha   90.00
_cell.angle_beta   90.00
_cell.angle_gamma   90.00
#
_symmetry.space_group_name_H-M   'P 1'
#
loop_
_entity.id
_entity.type
_entity.pdbx_description
1 polymer ?
#
loop_
_entity_poly.entity_id
_entity_poly.type
_entity_poly.pdbx_seq_one_letter_code
_entity_poly.pdbx_strand_id
1 'polypeptide(L)' 'MAEQVAIDRIRCDGHGICAELLPEMISLDDWGYPIIKPSPIPLRLIEHAQRAVEACPVLALRMTRVSKAA' A
#
# COMPACT_ATOMS: atom_id res chain seq x y z
N MET A 1 5.87 10.06 13.87
CA MET A 1 6.06 9.93 12.40
C MET A 1 4.87 9.16 11.86
N ALA A 2 4.31 9.59 10.74
CA ALA A 2 3.21 8.86 10.10
C ALA A 2 3.79 7.97 8.99
N GLU A 3 3.24 6.76 8.83
CA GLU A 3 3.58 5.86 7.75
C GLU A 3 2.52 5.90 6.67
N GLN A 4 2.94 5.74 5.42
CA GLN A 4 2.09 5.62 4.25
C GLN A 4 2.54 4.44 3.40
N VAL A 5 1.63 3.91 2.59
CA VAL A 5 1.97 2.96 1.55
C VAL A 5 2.19 3.73 0.26
N ALA A 6 3.28 3.42 -0.45
CA ALA A 6 3.51 3.91 -1.80
C ALA A 6 3.68 2.73 -2.74
N ILE A 7 3.37 2.96 -4.02
CA ILE A 7 3.53 1.97 -5.07
C ILE A 7 4.44 2.48 -6.18
N ASP A 8 5.31 1.59 -6.65
CA ASP A 8 5.95 1.69 -7.95
C ASP A 8 5.03 1.10 -9.03
N ARG A 9 4.39 1.98 -9.81
CA ARG A 9 3.46 1.58 -10.87
C ARG A 9 4.15 0.92 -12.07
N ILE A 10 5.46 1.11 -12.25
CA ILE A 10 6.21 0.50 -13.36
C ILE A 10 6.49 -0.98 -13.05
N ARG A 11 6.74 -1.30 -11.78
CA ARG A 11 6.99 -2.68 -11.32
C ARG A 11 5.73 -3.47 -11.01
N CYS A 12 4.59 -2.80 -10.87
CA CYS A 12 3.35 -3.48 -10.49
C CYS A 12 2.73 -4.19 -11.69
N ASP A 13 2.52 -5.50 -11.55
CA ASP A 13 1.85 -6.34 -12.57
C ASP A 13 0.39 -6.68 -12.19
N GLY A 14 -0.22 -5.96 -11.24
CA GLY A 14 -1.65 -6.10 -10.95
C GLY A 14 -2.07 -7.39 -10.21
N HIS A 15 -1.18 -8.00 -9.41
CA HIS A 15 -1.47 -9.27 -8.70
C HIS A 15 -2.60 -9.21 -7.65
N GLY A 16 -3.04 -8.02 -7.23
CA GLY A 16 -4.18 -7.86 -6.32
C GLY A 16 -3.96 -8.19 -4.83
N ILE A 17 -2.94 -8.98 -4.46
CA ILE A 17 -2.70 -9.44 -3.06
C ILE A 17 -2.65 -8.29 -2.04
N CYS A 18 -2.12 -7.13 -2.44
CA CYS A 18 -2.04 -5.96 -1.57
C CYS A 18 -3.43 -5.43 -1.12
N ALA A 19 -4.45 -5.52 -1.98
CA ALA A 19 -5.81 -5.11 -1.64
C ALA A 19 -6.53 -6.13 -0.76
N GLU A 20 -6.17 -7.41 -0.85
CA GLU A 20 -6.68 -8.46 0.07
C GLU A 20 -6.12 -8.30 1.48
N LEU A 21 -4.84 -7.92 1.60
CA LEU A 21 -4.16 -7.79 2.89
C LEU A 21 -4.40 -6.44 3.58
N LEU A 22 -4.68 -5.40 2.81
CA LEU A 22 -4.93 -4.04 3.32
C LEU A 22 -6.10 -3.36 2.58
N PRO A 23 -7.32 -3.93 2.63
CA PRO A 23 -8.48 -3.41 1.91
C PRO A 23 -8.92 -2.02 2.39
N GLU A 24 -8.58 -1.64 3.62
CA GLU A 24 -8.94 -0.35 4.18
C GLU A 24 -8.18 0.81 3.52
N MET A 25 -6.99 0.56 2.98
CA MET A 25 -6.12 1.57 2.36
C MET A 25 -5.95 1.39 0.87
N ILE A 26 -6.12 0.17 0.37
CA ILE A 26 -5.87 -0.20 -1.02
C ILE A 26 -7.13 -0.81 -1.62
N SER A 27 -7.57 -0.24 -2.73
CA SER A 27 -8.63 -0.78 -3.59
C SER A 27 -8.05 -1.08 -4.96
N LEU A 28 -8.63 -2.03 -5.71
CA LEU A 28 -8.22 -2.27 -7.10
C LEU A 28 -9.11 -1.49 -8.05
N ASP A 29 -8.54 -1.02 -9.16
CA ASP A 29 -9.31 -0.53 -10.30
C ASP A 29 -9.83 -1.68 -11.16
N ASP A 30 -10.56 -1.35 -12.24
CA ASP A 30 -11.12 -2.31 -13.19
C ASP A 30 -10.06 -3.14 -13.93
N TRP A 31 -8.79 -2.74 -13.84
CA TRP A 31 -7.64 -3.37 -14.49
C TRP A 31 -6.79 -4.17 -13.50
N GLY A 32 -7.18 -4.23 -12.22
CA GLY A 32 -6.47 -4.94 -11.17
C GLY A 32 -5.28 -4.17 -10.58
N TYR A 33 -5.09 -2.90 -10.94
CA TYR A 33 -4.04 -2.06 -10.36
C TYR A 33 -4.51 -1.40 -9.06
N PRO A 34 -3.64 -1.31 -8.06
CA PRO A 34 -4.01 -0.76 -6.77
C PRO A 34 -4.08 0.78 -6.78
N ILE A 35 -5.18 1.28 -6.26
CA ILE A 35 -5.44 2.66 -5.88
C ILE A 35 -5.22 2.76 -4.37
N ILE A 36 -4.24 3.58 -3.96
CA ILE A 36 -3.86 3.76 -2.55
C ILE A 36 -4.44 5.07 -2.02
N LYS A 37 -5.05 5.04 -0.84
CA LYS A 37 -5.54 6.25 -0.16
C LYS A 37 -4.36 7.16 0.24
N PRO A 38 -4.40 8.46 -0.10
CA PRO A 38 -3.33 9.42 0.23
C PRO A 38 -3.44 9.89 1.69
N SER A 39 -3.49 8.95 2.63
CA SER A 39 -3.61 9.22 4.06
C SER A 39 -2.62 8.37 4.86
N PRO A 40 -2.17 8.87 6.03
CA PRO A 40 -1.43 8.05 6.98
C PRO A 40 -2.15 6.73 7.29
N ILE A 41 -1.37 5.66 7.44
CA ILE A 41 -1.86 4.35 7.89
C ILE A 41 -2.22 4.49 9.38
N PRO A 42 -3.46 4.18 9.79
CA PRO A 42 -3.84 4.08 11.19
C PRO A 42 -2.97 3.05 11.93
N LEU A 43 -2.62 3.30 13.19
CA LEU A 43 -1.74 2.42 13.98
C LEU A 43 -2.19 0.95 13.98
N ARG A 44 -3.51 0.70 14.02
CA ARG A 44 -4.09 -0.66 14.00
C ARG A 44 -3.89 -1.42 12.68
N LEU A 45 -3.54 -0.72 11.61
CA LEU A 45 -3.36 -1.27 10.26
C LEU A 45 -1.87 -1.38 9.86
N ILE A 46 -0.95 -1.00 10.75
CA ILE A 46 0.49 -1.01 10.43
C ILE A 46 0.98 -2.44 10.13
N GLU A 47 0.59 -3.42 10.94
CA GLU A 47 0.95 -4.83 10.69
C GLU A 47 0.35 -5.35 9.38
N HIS A 48 -0.89 -4.99 9.08
CA HIS A 48 -1.53 -5.33 7.80
C HIS A 48 -0.79 -4.70 6.61
N ALA A 49 -0.35 -3.44 6.75
CA ALA A 49 0.42 -2.76 5.72
C ALA A 49 1.80 -3.37 5.51
N GLN A 50 2.49 -3.78 6.58
CA GLN A 50 3.75 -4.51 6.51
C GLN A 50 3.57 -5.83 5.74
N ARG A 51 2.57 -6.62 6.11
CA ARG A 51 2.26 -7.88 5.42
C ARG A 51 1.92 -7.66 3.95
N ALA A 52 1.17 -6.61 3.62
CA ALA A 52 0.87 -6.26 2.23
C ALA A 52 2.13 -5.91 1.42
N VAL A 53 3.11 -5.25 2.04
CA VAL A 53 4.39 -4.92 1.41
C VAL A 53 5.24 -6.19 1.21
N GLU A 54 5.34 -7.04 2.24
CA GLU A 54 6.10 -8.29 2.19
C GLU A 54 5.53 -9.32 1.20
N ALA A 55 4.21 -9.36 1.05
CA ALA A 55 3.54 -10.28 0.15
C ALA A 55 3.59 -9.85 -1.33
N CYS A 56 4.14 -8.68 -1.65
CA CYS A 56 4.23 -8.21 -3.02
C CYS A 56 5.31 -9.00 -3.79
N PRO A 57 4.95 -9.84 -4.77
CA PRO A 57 5.90 -10.75 -5.43
C PRO A 57 6.96 -10.01 -6.26
N VAL A 58 6.62 -8.81 -6.74
CA VAL A 58 7.45 -7.94 -7.59
C VAL A 58 8.03 -6.76 -6.82
N LEU A 59 7.84 -6.70 -5.49
CA LEU A 59 8.35 -5.65 -4.61
C LEU A 59 7.99 -4.23 -5.09
N ALA A 60 6.80 -4.08 -5.68
CA ALA A 60 6.27 -2.80 -6.14
C ALA A 60 5.70 -1.95 -4.99
N LEU A 61 5.24 -2.59 -3.91
CA LEU A 61 4.66 -1.92 -2.75
C LEU A 61 5.74 -1.60 -1.70
N ARG A 62 5.68 -0.43 -1.07
CA ARG A 62 6.64 0.00 -0.03
C ARG A 62 6.00 0.82 1.07
N MET A 63 6.56 0.76 2.27
CA MET A 63 6.26 1.70 3.34
C MET A 63 7.11 2.96 3.19
N THR A 64 6.49 4.12 3.35
CA THR A 64 7.17 5.42 3.35
C THR A 64 6.83 6.16 4.64
N ARG A 65 7.81 6.91 5.15
CA ARG A 65 7.57 7.85 6.24
C ARG A 65 7.18 9.18 5.63
N VAL A 66 6.08 9.74 6.13
CA VAL A 66 5.67 11.09 5.78
C VAL A 66 5.86 12.00 6.99
N SER A 67 6.61 13.07 6.79
CA SER A 67 6.58 14.24 7.64
C SER A 67 5.29 14.99 7.33
N LYS A 68 4.48 15.26 8.36
CA LYS A 68 3.37 16.19 8.21
C LYS A 68 4.00 17.55 7.89
N ALA A 69 3.85 18.05 6.68
CA ALA A 69 4.19 19.45 6.39
C ALA A 69 3.29 20.32 7.26
N ALA A 70 3.91 21.25 7.99
CA ALA A 70 3.27 22.17 8.93
C ALA A 70 2.27 23.09 8.21
#